data_AF-A0A1G8CU75-F1
#
_entry.id   AF-A0A1G8CU75-F1
#
_cell.length_a   1.000
_cell.length_b   1.000
_cell.length_c   1.000
_cell.angle_alpha   90.00
_cell.angle_beta   90.00
_cell.angle_gamma   90.00
#
_symmetry.space_group_name_H-M   'P 1'
#
loop_
_entity.id
_entity.type
_entity.pdbx_description
1 polymer ?
#
loop_
_entity_poly.entity_id
_entity_poly.type
_entity_poly.pdbx_seq_one_letter_code
_entity_poly.pdbx_strand_id
1 'polypeptide(L)'
;MTATQPWTAPRVEAGGEVEALAAEWIVPYGQAEHLVRARDWLVHLAPTATAEMRVAALTHDVERMFPGGPVLRHADQRWDDPVYLYAHSLRSAEAVTVWLGGLGAVAATVDPAEIRRLVGLHEVGGIDGADEVQAADSLSFLETLAGLTRDWVRSGVCSRLQAERKLRYMADRVRVPTAAQYAPPLLEWAIDQLPAEVAHR
;
A
#
# COMPACT_ATOMS: atom_id res chain seq x y z
N MET A 1 -4.17 -2.97 -20.62
CA MET A 1 -5.37 -3.31 -19.81
C MET A 1 -5.23 -4.75 -19.36
N THR A 2 -4.68 -4.96 -18.17
CA THR A 2 -4.62 -6.26 -17.52
C THR A 2 -6.04 -6.66 -17.16
N ALA A 3 -6.50 -7.82 -17.62
CA ALA A 3 -7.82 -8.35 -17.27
C ALA A 3 -7.92 -8.43 -15.74
N THR A 4 -9.02 -7.93 -15.17
CA THR A 4 -9.32 -8.04 -13.74
C THR A 4 -9.32 -9.53 -13.39
N GLN A 5 -8.36 -9.95 -12.56
CA GLN A 5 -8.29 -11.33 -12.10
C GLN A 5 -9.56 -11.62 -11.27
N PRO A 6 -10.18 -12.81 -11.37
CA PRO A 6 -11.46 -13.09 -10.71
C PRO A 6 -11.41 -13.09 -9.18
N TRP A 7 -10.23 -12.91 -8.59
CA TRP A 7 -9.98 -12.89 -7.14
C TRP A 7 -9.57 -11.52 -6.58
N THR A 8 -9.70 -10.43 -7.34
CA THR A 8 -9.38 -9.07 -6.85
C THR A 8 -10.61 -8.34 -6.33
N ALA A 9 -10.44 -7.47 -5.33
CA ALA A 9 -11.51 -6.64 -4.79
C ALA A 9 -12.23 -5.81 -5.89
N PRO A 10 -13.55 -5.61 -5.81
CA PRO A 10 -14.26 -4.73 -6.74
C PRO A 10 -13.76 -3.28 -6.61
N ARG A 11 -13.80 -2.52 -7.70
CA ARG A 11 -13.57 -1.06 -7.67
C ARG A 11 -14.68 -0.40 -6.87
N VAL A 12 -14.35 0.62 -6.09
CA VAL A 12 -15.30 1.33 -5.24
C VAL A 12 -15.33 2.81 -5.59
N GLU A 13 -16.50 3.44 -5.47
CA GLU A 13 -16.60 4.91 -5.54
C GLU A 13 -16.11 5.56 -4.25
N ALA A 14 -15.69 6.83 -4.33
CA ALA A 14 -15.35 7.60 -3.14
C ALA A 14 -16.56 7.71 -2.20
N GLY A 15 -16.34 7.47 -0.90
CA GLY A 15 -17.37 7.52 0.14
C GLY A 15 -17.63 8.90 0.70
N GLY A 16 -16.89 9.93 0.27
CA GLY A 16 -17.04 11.31 0.71
C GLY A 16 -16.10 12.27 -0.01
N GLU A 17 -16.26 13.57 0.25
CA GLU A 17 -15.54 14.63 -0.46
C GLU A 17 -14.03 14.61 -0.19
N VAL A 18 -13.59 14.38 1.05
CA VAL A 18 -12.15 14.25 1.38
C VAL A 18 -11.52 13.07 0.63
N GLU A 19 -12.22 11.94 0.53
CA GLU A 19 -11.71 10.77 -0.21
C GLU A 19 -11.61 11.06 -1.71
N ALA A 20 -12.57 11.78 -2.29
CA ALA A 20 -12.52 12.20 -3.69
C ALA A 20 -11.33 13.15 -3.95
N LEU A 21 -11.12 14.14 -3.08
CA LEU A 21 -9.98 15.05 -3.17
C LEU A 21 -8.64 14.33 -2.99
N ALA A 22 -8.59 13.33 -2.11
CA ALA A 22 -7.39 12.48 -1.96
C ALA A 22 -7.12 11.70 -3.26
N ALA A 23 -8.16 11.15 -3.89
CA ALA A 23 -8.02 10.42 -5.15
C ALA A 23 -7.47 11.31 -6.28
N GLU A 24 -7.90 12.57 -6.34
CA GLU A 24 -7.35 13.56 -7.28
C GLU A 24 -5.90 13.93 -6.93
N TRP A 25 -5.61 14.11 -5.65
CA TRP A 25 -4.30 14.53 -5.17
C TRP A 25 -3.19 13.52 -5.52
N ILE A 26 -3.48 12.22 -5.42
CA ILE A 26 -2.49 11.17 -5.68
C ILE A 26 -2.24 10.88 -7.17
N VAL A 27 -3.02 11.45 -8.10
CA VAL A 27 -2.89 11.17 -9.55
C VAL A 27 -1.46 11.28 -10.09
N PRO A 28 -0.63 12.27 -9.69
CA PRO A 28 0.76 12.37 -10.17
C PRO A 28 1.68 11.27 -9.64
N TYR A 29 1.26 10.48 -8.66
CA TYR A 29 2.08 9.42 -8.09
C TYR A 29 2.24 8.24 -9.04
N GLY A 30 3.48 7.83 -9.31
CA GLY A 30 3.78 6.71 -10.21
C GLY A 30 3.18 5.37 -9.78
N GLN A 31 2.73 5.24 -8.53
CA GLN A 31 2.03 4.06 -8.00
C GLN A 31 0.62 4.41 -7.50
N ALA A 32 -0.04 5.41 -8.09
CA ALA A 32 -1.41 5.80 -7.70
C ALA A 32 -2.41 4.63 -7.79
N GLU A 33 -2.24 3.70 -8.74
CA GLU A 33 -3.10 2.52 -8.83
C GLU A 33 -3.00 1.64 -7.57
N HIS A 34 -1.80 1.46 -7.00
CA HIS A 34 -1.64 0.74 -5.73
C HIS A 34 -2.49 1.37 -4.62
N LEU A 35 -2.44 2.69 -4.47
CA LEU A 35 -3.21 3.41 -3.45
C LEU A 35 -4.74 3.28 -3.64
N VAL A 36 -5.22 3.45 -4.87
CA VAL A 36 -6.65 3.28 -5.19
C VAL A 36 -7.10 1.86 -4.90
N ARG A 37 -6.28 0.87 -5.28
CA ARG A 37 -6.58 -0.55 -5.05
C ARG A 37 -6.48 -0.92 -3.57
N ALA A 38 -5.59 -0.31 -2.80
CA ALA A 38 -5.56 -0.46 -1.35
C ALA A 38 -6.89 -0.02 -0.73
N ARG A 39 -7.43 1.15 -1.13
CA ARG A 39 -8.76 1.57 -0.69
C ARG A 39 -9.85 0.57 -1.11
N ASP A 40 -9.82 0.09 -2.35
CA ASP A 40 -10.81 -0.88 -2.84
C ASP A 40 -10.78 -2.18 -2.02
N TRP A 41 -9.58 -2.71 -1.73
CA TRP A 41 -9.40 -3.87 -0.85
C TRP A 41 -9.91 -3.61 0.55
N LEU A 42 -9.63 -2.44 1.13
CA LEU A 42 -10.09 -2.09 2.46
C LEU A 42 -11.61 -2.19 2.56
N VAL A 43 -12.34 -1.61 1.61
CA VAL A 43 -13.81 -1.62 1.60
C VAL A 43 -14.35 -3.04 1.39
N HIS A 44 -13.68 -3.83 0.56
CA HIS A 44 -14.05 -5.23 0.35
C HIS A 44 -13.88 -6.07 1.62
N LEU A 45 -12.77 -5.87 2.35
CA LEU A 45 -12.45 -6.60 3.59
C LEU A 45 -13.27 -6.12 4.78
N ALA A 46 -13.54 -4.83 4.85
CA ALA A 46 -14.27 -4.15 5.90
C ALA A 46 -15.30 -3.19 5.28
N PRO A 47 -16.50 -3.67 4.90
CA PRO A 47 -17.55 -2.84 4.31
C PRO A 47 -18.00 -1.66 5.18
N THR A 48 -17.73 -1.74 6.49
CA THR A 48 -17.99 -0.70 7.49
C THR A 48 -16.79 0.22 7.74
N ALA A 49 -15.73 0.16 6.92
CA ALA A 49 -14.56 1.01 7.06
C ALA A 49 -14.96 2.49 7.07
N THR A 50 -14.40 3.25 8.01
CA THR A 50 -14.71 4.67 8.17
C THR A 50 -14.13 5.50 7.03
N ALA A 51 -14.53 6.77 6.96
CA ALA A 51 -13.95 7.72 6.01
C ALA A 51 -12.44 7.87 6.23
N GLU A 52 -11.99 7.88 7.49
CA GLU A 52 -10.58 7.98 7.87
C GLU A 52 -9.76 6.78 7.40
N MET A 53 -10.30 5.55 7.56
CA MET A 53 -9.64 4.34 7.07
C MET A 53 -9.47 4.37 5.56
N ARG A 54 -10.52 4.78 4.82
CA ARG A 54 -10.48 4.90 3.36
C ARG A 54 -9.45 5.93 2.89
N VAL A 55 -9.43 7.11 3.50
CA VAL A 55 -8.44 8.16 3.20
C VAL A 55 -7.02 7.68 3.55
N ALA A 56 -6.83 7.02 4.70
CA ALA A 56 -5.54 6.47 5.10
C ALA A 56 -5.04 5.42 4.10
N ALA A 57 -5.87 4.46 3.69
CA ALA A 57 -5.51 3.47 2.67
C ALA A 57 -5.16 4.14 1.33
N LEU A 58 -5.86 5.19 0.93
CA LEU A 58 -5.62 5.92 -0.31
C LEU A 58 -4.36 6.80 -0.29
N THR A 59 -3.77 7.06 0.88
CA THR A 59 -2.65 8.02 1.04
C THR A 59 -1.46 7.49 1.83
N HIS A 60 -1.47 6.22 2.24
CA HIS A 60 -0.49 5.63 3.15
C HIS A 60 0.97 5.77 2.67
N ASP A 61 1.18 5.77 1.36
CA ASP A 61 2.49 5.77 0.70
C ASP A 61 2.85 7.12 0.04
N VAL A 62 2.06 8.16 0.30
CA VAL A 62 2.13 9.44 -0.43
C VAL A 62 3.48 10.15 -0.28
N GLU A 63 4.28 9.84 0.75
CA GLU A 63 5.60 10.42 0.92
C GLU A 63 6.52 10.22 -0.28
N ARG A 64 6.33 9.11 -1.00
CA ARG A 64 7.12 8.73 -2.18
C ARG A 64 6.87 9.63 -3.39
N MET A 65 5.86 10.50 -3.35
CA MET A 65 5.66 11.58 -4.34
C MET A 65 6.67 12.70 -4.17
N PHE A 66 7.27 12.84 -2.98
CA PHE A 66 8.12 13.97 -2.63
C PHE A 66 9.59 13.54 -2.54
N PRO A 67 10.55 14.40 -2.95
CA PRO A 67 11.97 14.09 -2.84
C PRO A 67 12.45 14.00 -1.38
N GLY A 68 13.52 13.25 -1.15
CA GLY A 68 14.21 13.19 0.17
C GLY A 68 13.63 12.17 1.16
N GLY A 69 12.82 11.21 0.68
CA GLY A 69 12.29 10.12 1.49
C GLY A 69 13.35 9.14 1.97
N PRO A 70 13.00 8.23 2.90
CA PRO A 70 13.92 7.18 3.33
C PRO A 70 14.34 6.31 2.13
N VAL A 71 15.62 5.96 2.08
CA VAL A 71 16.17 5.17 0.96
C VAL A 71 16.14 3.69 1.33
N LEU A 72 15.52 2.88 0.48
CA LEU A 72 15.48 1.42 0.61
C LEU A 72 16.52 0.78 -0.31
N ARG A 73 17.49 0.07 0.25
CA ARG A 73 18.46 -0.71 -0.52
C ARG A 73 17.88 -2.09 -0.85
N HIS A 74 17.16 -2.16 -1.96
CA HIS A 74 16.41 -3.35 -2.39
C HIS A 74 17.30 -4.62 -2.56
N ALA A 75 18.60 -4.45 -2.76
CA ALA A 75 19.53 -5.55 -2.97
C ALA A 75 19.74 -6.42 -1.71
N ASP A 76 19.73 -5.83 -0.52
CA ASP A 76 20.19 -6.50 0.71
C ASP A 76 19.50 -6.05 2.00
N GLN A 77 18.71 -4.98 1.99
CA GLN A 77 17.98 -4.52 3.15
C GLN A 77 16.82 -5.47 3.48
N ARG A 78 16.54 -5.61 4.78
CA ARG A 78 15.39 -6.36 5.28
C ARG A 78 14.10 -5.59 4.98
N TRP A 79 13.08 -6.31 4.48
CA TRP A 79 11.77 -5.70 4.20
C TRP A 79 11.00 -5.33 5.47
N ASP A 80 11.32 -5.94 6.59
CA ASP A 80 10.76 -5.67 7.92
C ASP A 80 11.63 -4.72 8.77
N ASP A 81 12.53 -3.95 8.15
CA ASP A 81 13.43 -3.04 8.87
C ASP A 81 12.65 -1.88 9.52
N PRO A 82 12.53 -1.84 10.86
CA PRO A 82 11.73 -0.84 11.54
C PRO A 82 12.26 0.59 11.36
N VAL A 83 13.57 0.76 11.12
CA VAL A 83 14.15 2.09 10.88
C VAL A 83 13.61 2.69 9.59
N TYR A 84 13.50 1.86 8.55
CA TYR A 84 12.92 2.27 7.27
C TYR A 84 11.40 2.44 7.38
N LEU A 85 10.69 1.43 7.87
CA LEU A 85 9.22 1.42 7.90
C LEU A 85 8.64 2.56 8.74
N TYR A 86 9.27 2.87 9.88
CA TYR A 86 8.82 3.98 10.72
C TYR A 86 9.05 5.34 10.06
N ALA A 87 10.24 5.58 9.50
CA ALA A 87 10.55 6.82 8.81
C ALA A 87 9.62 7.04 7.60
N HIS A 88 9.33 5.97 6.86
CA HIS A 88 8.42 5.97 5.72
C HIS A 88 6.97 6.31 6.15
N SER A 89 6.42 5.57 7.11
CA SER A 89 5.05 5.77 7.60
C SER A 89 4.85 7.16 8.20
N LEU A 90 5.80 7.64 9.01
CA LEU A 90 5.69 8.93 9.69
C LEU A 90 5.73 10.10 8.68
N ARG A 91 6.58 9.99 7.66
CA ARG A 91 6.69 11.01 6.62
C ARG A 91 5.43 11.07 5.76
N SER A 92 4.82 9.92 5.44
CA SER A 92 3.50 9.90 4.79
C SER A 92 2.44 10.55 5.67
N ALA A 93 2.40 10.20 6.96
CA ALA A 93 1.45 10.77 7.91
C ALA A 93 1.59 12.29 8.04
N GLU A 94 2.82 12.82 8.00
CA GLU A 94 3.11 14.25 7.98
C GLU A 94 2.59 14.91 6.70
N ALA A 95 2.89 14.34 5.53
CA ALA A 95 2.44 14.86 4.24
C ALA A 95 0.90 14.93 4.16
N VAL A 96 0.21 13.87 4.61
CA VAL A 96 -1.26 13.83 4.68
C VAL A 96 -1.80 14.86 5.65
N THR A 97 -1.16 15.04 6.81
CA THR A 97 -1.57 16.07 7.79
C THR A 97 -1.50 17.47 7.19
N VAL A 98 -0.41 17.79 6.49
CA VAL A 98 -0.23 19.08 5.81
C VAL A 98 -1.29 19.27 4.73
N TRP A 99 -1.55 18.25 3.91
CA TRP A 99 -2.56 18.30 2.87
C TRP A 99 -3.98 18.52 3.43
N LEU A 100 -4.37 17.77 4.46
CA LEU A 100 -5.67 17.94 5.14
C LEU A 100 -5.84 19.36 5.69
N GLY A 101 -4.79 19.93 6.28
CA GLY A 101 -4.80 21.31 6.77
C GLY A 101 -5.05 22.35 5.67
N GLY A 102 -4.74 22.03 4.41
CA GLY A 102 -4.99 22.87 3.24
C GLY A 102 -6.43 22.80 2.70
N LEU A 103 -7.25 21.83 3.13
CA LEU A 103 -8.61 21.65 2.60
C LEU A 103 -9.67 22.55 3.27
N GLY A 104 -9.29 23.29 4.31
CA GLY A 104 -10.19 24.20 5.02
C GLY A 104 -11.39 23.47 5.63
N ALA A 105 -12.61 23.97 5.38
CA ALA A 105 -13.83 23.44 6.00
C ALA A 105 -14.16 22.00 5.59
N VAL A 106 -13.69 21.53 4.42
CA VAL A 106 -13.96 20.17 3.95
C VAL A 106 -13.30 19.13 4.87
N ALA A 107 -12.11 19.43 5.42
CA ALA A 107 -11.45 18.51 6.35
C ALA A 107 -12.23 18.32 7.67
N ALA A 108 -13.22 19.16 7.98
CA ALA A 108 -14.03 19.03 9.20
C ALA A 108 -14.98 17.81 9.17
N THR A 109 -15.12 17.13 8.02
CA THR A 109 -15.96 15.93 7.89
C THR A 109 -15.24 14.63 8.26
N VAL A 110 -13.94 14.70 8.59
CA VAL A 110 -13.11 13.56 8.99
C VAL A 110 -12.29 13.94 10.23
N ASP A 111 -11.74 12.96 10.93
CA ASP A 111 -10.74 13.21 11.99
C ASP A 111 -9.30 13.12 11.43
N PRO A 112 -8.56 14.25 11.31
CA PRO A 112 -7.18 14.23 10.83
C PRO A 112 -6.22 13.48 11.75
N ALA A 113 -6.48 13.45 13.07
CA ALA A 113 -5.63 12.74 14.01
C ALA A 113 -5.72 11.22 13.79
N GLU A 114 -6.92 10.75 13.48
CA GLU A 114 -7.18 9.36 13.17
C GLU A 114 -6.55 8.93 11.84
N ILE A 115 -6.70 9.75 10.78
CA ILE A 115 -6.03 9.49 9.50
C ILE A 115 -4.51 9.42 9.69
N ARG A 116 -3.93 10.38 10.44
CA ARG A 116 -2.50 10.40 10.75
C ARG A 116 -2.07 9.14 11.50
N ARG A 117 -2.86 8.67 12.46
CA ARG A 117 -2.60 7.43 13.21
C ARG A 117 -2.60 6.21 12.30
N LEU A 118 -3.65 6.07 11.47
CA LEU A 118 -3.80 4.94 10.55
C LEU A 118 -2.69 4.89 9.51
N VAL A 119 -2.33 6.04 8.91
CA VAL A 119 -1.17 6.14 8.01
C VAL A 119 0.12 5.82 8.76
N GLY A 120 0.29 6.31 9.99
CA GLY A 120 1.48 6.01 10.80
C GLY A 120 1.63 4.54 11.19
N LEU A 121 0.54 3.76 11.17
CA LEU A 121 0.50 2.34 11.54
C LEU A 121 0.38 1.40 10.34
N HIS A 122 0.24 1.91 9.12
CA HIS A 122 -0.11 1.07 7.96
C HIS A 122 0.91 -0.04 7.68
N GLU A 123 2.19 0.14 8.05
CA GLU A 123 3.23 -0.89 7.90
C GLU A 123 3.11 -2.02 8.93
N VAL A 124 2.65 -1.73 10.14
CA VAL A 124 2.71 -2.66 11.29
C VAL A 124 1.35 -3.17 11.76
N GLY A 125 0.27 -2.50 11.39
CA GLY A 125 -1.08 -2.78 11.85
C GLY A 125 -1.26 -2.51 13.35
N GLY A 126 -2.16 -3.28 13.98
CA GLY A 126 -2.34 -3.35 15.42
C GLY A 126 -3.73 -2.94 15.88
N ILE A 127 -3.94 -1.65 16.15
CA ILE A 127 -5.12 -1.16 16.88
C ILE A 127 -6.10 -0.44 15.97
N ASP A 128 -7.39 -0.62 16.27
CA ASP A 128 -8.51 0.19 15.77
C ASP A 128 -8.46 0.41 14.25
N GLY A 129 -8.66 -0.64 13.45
CA GLY A 129 -8.71 -0.54 11.98
C GLY A 129 -7.36 -0.57 11.25
N ALA A 130 -6.24 -0.48 11.98
CA ALA A 130 -4.91 -0.47 11.38
C ALA A 130 -4.54 -1.81 10.72
N ASP A 131 -5.02 -2.94 11.24
CA ASP A 131 -4.81 -4.26 10.63
C ASP A 131 -5.52 -4.38 9.28
N GLU A 132 -6.73 -3.81 9.15
CA GLU A 132 -7.48 -3.77 7.90
C GLU A 132 -6.80 -2.89 6.85
N VAL A 133 -6.31 -1.71 7.24
CA VAL A 133 -5.52 -0.83 6.35
C VAL A 133 -4.23 -1.53 5.91
N GLN A 134 -3.50 -2.15 6.85
CA GLN A 134 -2.29 -2.91 6.54
C GLN A 134 -2.57 -4.09 5.59
N ALA A 135 -3.63 -4.86 5.85
CA ALA A 135 -4.00 -5.98 4.99
C ALA A 135 -4.35 -5.50 3.57
N ALA A 136 -5.05 -4.36 3.46
CA ALA A 136 -5.41 -3.80 2.18
C ALA A 136 -4.19 -3.27 1.38
N ASP A 137 -3.23 -2.63 2.04
CA ASP A 137 -1.91 -2.30 1.47
C ASP A 137 -1.21 -3.58 0.97
N SER A 138 -1.11 -4.61 1.80
CA SER A 138 -0.50 -5.88 1.43
C SER A 138 -1.12 -6.54 0.19
N LEU A 139 -2.45 -6.65 0.14
CA LEU A 139 -3.13 -7.30 -0.98
C LEU A 139 -3.02 -6.47 -2.27
N SER A 140 -3.12 -5.14 -2.17
CA SER A 140 -2.95 -4.24 -3.31
C SER A 140 -1.51 -4.22 -3.83
N PHE A 141 -0.50 -4.36 -2.96
CA PHE A 141 0.90 -4.51 -3.37
C PHE A 141 1.07 -5.77 -4.22
N LEU A 142 0.55 -6.91 -3.74
CA LEU A 142 0.64 -8.18 -4.48
C LEU A 142 -0.10 -8.09 -5.82
N GLU A 143 -1.25 -7.42 -5.87
CA GLU A 143 -2.06 -7.25 -7.08
C GLU A 143 -1.39 -6.32 -8.10
N THR A 144 -0.92 -5.14 -7.68
CA THR A 144 -0.59 -4.04 -8.58
C THR A 144 0.90 -3.83 -8.77
N LEU A 145 1.72 -4.21 -7.79
CA LEU A 145 3.17 -3.97 -7.79
C LEU A 145 4.00 -5.21 -8.11
N ALA A 146 3.37 -6.33 -8.49
CA ALA A 146 4.08 -7.50 -9.03
C ALA A 146 4.90 -7.15 -10.30
N GLY A 147 4.42 -6.21 -11.12
CA GLY A 147 5.18 -5.71 -12.27
C GLY A 147 6.44 -4.95 -11.85
N LEU A 148 6.34 -4.14 -10.79
CA LEU A 148 7.46 -3.38 -10.23
C LEU A 148 8.53 -4.30 -9.64
N THR A 149 8.13 -5.32 -8.86
CA THR A 149 9.07 -6.30 -8.30
C THR A 149 9.78 -7.11 -9.39
N ARG A 150 9.08 -7.49 -10.46
CA ARG A 150 9.68 -8.08 -11.66
C ARG A 150 10.73 -7.16 -12.28
N ASP A 151 10.43 -5.87 -12.40
CA ASP A 151 11.32 -4.91 -13.04
C ASP A 151 12.57 -4.63 -12.18
N TRP A 152 12.47 -4.70 -10.84
CA TRP A 152 13.65 -4.69 -9.97
C TRP A 152 14.60 -5.86 -10.25
N VAL A 153 14.06 -7.07 -10.47
CA VAL A 153 14.90 -8.24 -10.80
C VAL A 153 15.52 -8.08 -12.18
N ARG A 154 14.74 -7.65 -13.18
CA ARG A 154 15.24 -7.47 -14.57
C ARG A 154 16.33 -6.41 -14.67
N SER A 155 16.23 -5.35 -13.89
CA SER A 155 17.21 -4.26 -13.87
C SER A 155 18.44 -4.57 -12.99
N GLY A 156 18.43 -5.65 -12.23
CA GLY A 156 19.50 -5.99 -11.28
C GLY A 156 19.48 -5.17 -9.98
N VAL A 157 18.41 -4.41 -9.72
CA VAL A 157 18.21 -3.67 -8.46
C VAL A 157 18.12 -4.61 -7.26
N CYS A 158 17.53 -5.79 -7.44
CA CYS A 158 17.58 -6.87 -6.45
C CYS A 158 17.61 -8.25 -7.11
N SER A 159 18.03 -9.27 -6.37
CA SER A 159 17.96 -10.64 -6.85
C SER A 159 16.51 -11.14 -6.89
N ARG A 160 16.25 -12.19 -7.69
CA ARG A 160 14.95 -12.88 -7.66
C ARG A 160 14.56 -13.30 -6.25
N LEU A 161 15.50 -13.89 -5.50
CA LEU A 161 15.28 -14.29 -4.11
C LEU A 161 14.85 -13.11 -3.22
N GLN A 162 15.43 -11.92 -3.40
CA GLN A 162 15.02 -10.75 -2.63
C GLN A 162 13.63 -10.23 -3.02
N ALA A 163 13.31 -10.23 -4.31
CA ALA A 163 11.96 -9.89 -4.76
C ALA A 163 10.91 -10.89 -4.22
N GLU A 164 11.18 -12.20 -4.26
CA GLU A 164 10.32 -13.21 -3.64
C GLU A 164 10.15 -12.96 -2.14
N ARG A 165 11.21 -12.60 -1.43
CA ARG A 165 11.12 -12.26 0.00
C ARG A 165 10.24 -11.05 0.26
N LYS A 166 10.23 -10.04 -0.62
CA LYS A 166 9.31 -8.89 -0.50
C LYS A 166 7.87 -9.34 -0.66
N LEU A 167 7.59 -10.10 -1.71
CA LEU A 167 6.24 -10.60 -1.97
C LEU A 167 5.73 -11.48 -0.81
N ARG A 168 6.56 -12.40 -0.32
CA ARG A 168 6.23 -13.22 0.86
C ARG A 168 5.99 -12.36 2.10
N TYR A 169 6.86 -11.37 2.35
CA TYR A 169 6.66 -10.44 3.46
C TYR A 169 5.30 -9.72 3.40
N MET A 170 4.87 -9.26 2.21
CA MET A 170 3.55 -8.63 2.06
C MET A 170 2.41 -9.61 2.37
N ALA A 171 2.52 -10.87 1.95
CA ALA A 171 1.53 -11.90 2.26
C ALA A 171 1.52 -12.26 3.76
N ASP A 172 2.71 -12.46 4.35
CA ASP A 172 2.88 -12.95 5.73
C ASP A 172 2.40 -11.93 6.79
N ARG A 173 2.43 -10.63 6.47
CA ARG A 173 1.92 -9.59 7.39
C ARG A 173 0.40 -9.47 7.40
N VAL A 174 -0.33 -10.13 6.50
CA VAL A 174 -1.81 -10.11 6.51
C VAL A 174 -2.34 -10.92 7.70
N ARG A 175 -2.87 -10.24 8.71
CA ARG A 175 -3.41 -10.87 9.94
C ARG A 175 -4.94 -10.91 10.01
N VAL A 176 -5.61 -10.11 9.19
CA VAL A 176 -7.06 -10.02 9.17
C VAL A 176 -7.67 -11.32 8.65
N PRO A 177 -8.54 -12.02 9.41
CA PRO A 177 -9.07 -13.32 9.01
C PRO A 177 -9.81 -13.32 7.66
N THR A 178 -10.57 -12.26 7.37
CA THR A 178 -11.29 -12.12 6.08
C THR A 178 -10.34 -11.92 4.90
N ALA A 179 -9.15 -11.37 5.16
CA ALA A 179 -8.11 -11.11 4.17
C ALA A 179 -7.22 -12.33 3.88
N ALA A 180 -7.03 -13.21 4.88
CA ALA A 180 -6.10 -14.33 4.83
C ALA A 180 -6.32 -15.27 3.63
N GLN A 181 -7.56 -15.42 3.16
CA GLN A 181 -7.88 -16.26 2.01
C GLN A 181 -7.36 -15.71 0.67
N TYR A 182 -7.12 -14.40 0.57
CA TYR A 182 -6.70 -13.75 -0.68
C TYR A 182 -5.18 -13.70 -0.85
N ALA A 183 -4.43 -13.69 0.24
CA ALA A 183 -2.97 -13.54 0.18
C ALA A 183 -2.27 -14.71 -0.54
N PRO A 184 -2.58 -16.00 -0.31
CA PRO A 184 -1.91 -17.10 -1.00
C PRO A 184 -2.03 -17.09 -2.53
N PRO A 185 -3.22 -16.99 -3.15
CA PRO A 185 -3.33 -16.97 -4.61
C PRO A 185 -2.70 -15.71 -5.23
N LEU A 186 -2.76 -14.55 -4.56
CA LEU A 186 -2.08 -13.34 -5.02
C LEU A 186 -0.55 -13.47 -4.94
N LEU A 187 -0.03 -14.08 -3.88
CA LEU A 187 1.39 -14.35 -3.72
C LEU A 187 1.91 -15.27 -4.81
N GLU A 188 1.21 -16.38 -5.07
CA GLU A 188 1.55 -17.33 -6.14
C GLU A 188 1.60 -16.60 -7.49
N TRP A 189 0.53 -15.88 -7.82
CA TRP A 189 0.46 -15.10 -9.06
C TRP A 189 1.60 -14.07 -9.18
N ALA A 190 1.91 -13.36 -8.10
CA ALA A 190 2.96 -12.33 -8.08
C ALA A 190 4.37 -12.93 -8.23
N ILE A 191 4.63 -14.10 -7.61
CA ILE A 191 5.90 -14.83 -7.76
C ILE A 191 6.07 -15.32 -9.21
N ASP A 192 4.99 -15.75 -9.86
CA ASP A 192 5.00 -16.18 -11.26
C ASP A 192 5.32 -15.02 -12.23
N GLN A 193 5.15 -13.76 -11.81
CA GLN A 193 5.55 -12.60 -12.61
C GLN A 193 7.07 -12.37 -12.60
N LEU A 194 7.79 -12.85 -11.58
CA LEU A 194 9.23 -12.64 -11.47
C LEU A 194 9.98 -13.42 -12.55
N PRO A 195 11.02 -12.85 -13.18
CA PRO A 195 11.79 -13.57 -14.19
C PRO A 195 12.57 -14.73 -13.53
N ALA A 196 12.98 -15.71 -14.35
CA ALA A 196 13.95 -16.71 -13.91
C ALA A 196 15.28 -16.03 -13.54
N GLU A 197 16.06 -16.64 -12.65
CA GLU A 197 17.42 -16.16 -12.38
C GLU A 197 18.23 -16.17 -13.67
N VAL A 198 18.79 -15.02 -14.03
CA VAL A 198 19.77 -14.96 -15.11
C VAL A 198 21.03 -15.61 -14.57
N ALA A 199 21.33 -16.83 -15.02
CA ALA A 199 22.62 -17.45 -14.77
C ALA A 199 23.70 -16.55 -15.38
N HIS A 200 24.40 -15.79 -14.54
CA HIS A 200 25.62 -15.11 -14.96
C HIS A 200 26.63 -16.21 -15.35
N ARG A 201 26.86 -16.36 -16.65
CA ARG A 201 27.99 -17.13 -17.19
C ARG A 201 29.26 -16.29 -17.13
#